data_AF-A0A7X0ZA47-F1
#
_entry.id   AF-A0A7X0ZA47-F1
#
_cell.length_a   1.000
_cell.length_b   1.000
_cell.length_c   1.000
_cell.angle_alpha   90.00
_cell.angle_beta   90.00
_cell.angle_gamma   90.00
#
_symmetry.space_group_name_H-M   'P 1'
#
loop_
_entity.id
_entity.type
_entity.pdbx_description
1 polymer ?
#
loop_
_entity_poly.entity_id
_entity_poly.type
_entity_poly.pdbx_seq_one_letter_code
_entity_poly.pdbx_strand_id
1 'polypeptide(L)'
;MRGKIKSISVWLWQHLTPQIFAVICVFIITIIALFVPPYIGMADNGDFFRIFSSNGLFVNNTNYDALQFGHFVKEFGIYQYFNENQVAIYSSQSIFIQIALLLNKLFWSTTIFDVRFLGGLQLALLLPAIYLLVAGLTAKMKGWPGYVVAALTVFIFADTAYTAYFNSFFSEGLILIMMLYISAGFLLLYQHKYNDYAMLGLIFVASLILITAKQQNAPIAVVIAVCGILVFFIRKNRAFRISAAATFLVIFMSGVVMYAFIPGEFVTINQYQTMTRGVLLDSENPEKSLEEMGMNSEFALLKGTNFYQKYKMIDLDSPLMEKEFYPNYNFVTVLSYYLENPKQFGKMLDLSAQNSFSIRPFEMGNFEKATGYKFKEKTHFFSAYSDIKEKLAPAKFTFLILWALVFLICYGVSAFKHFREKNIRGTLLFDLIVLLIGSGFAVILVTIVGDGEADLTKHNFLFNVCFDLTILIGAASLLEVYLKKRGERNA
;
A
#
# COMPACT_ATOMS: atom_id res chain seq x y z
N MET A 1 27.59 -38.01 -16.56
CA MET A 1 26.81 -37.06 -15.74
C MET A 1 27.54 -35.76 -15.39
N ARG A 2 28.79 -35.78 -14.90
CA ARG A 2 29.56 -34.56 -14.52
C ARG A 2 29.72 -33.49 -15.63
N GLY A 3 29.83 -33.90 -16.91
CA GLY A 3 29.96 -32.96 -18.04
C GLY A 3 28.67 -32.19 -18.39
N LYS A 4 27.50 -32.86 -18.32
CA LYS A 4 26.19 -32.20 -18.53
C LYS A 4 25.86 -31.24 -17.39
N ILE A 5 26.21 -31.58 -16.14
CA ILE A 5 26.02 -30.70 -14.98
C ILE A 5 26.89 -29.43 -15.09
N LYS A 6 28.15 -29.55 -15.55
CA LYS A 6 29.02 -28.40 -15.83
C LYS A 6 28.49 -27.52 -16.97
N SER A 7 27.92 -28.12 -18.02
CA SER A 7 27.33 -27.38 -19.14
C SER A 7 26.06 -26.62 -18.71
N ILE A 8 25.20 -27.26 -17.92
CA ILE A 8 23.98 -26.63 -17.38
C ILE A 8 24.34 -25.52 -16.39
N SER A 9 25.35 -25.71 -15.53
CA SER A 9 25.80 -24.67 -14.62
C SER A 9 26.35 -23.46 -15.38
N VAL A 10 27.20 -23.67 -16.39
CA VAL A 10 27.76 -22.55 -17.17
C VAL A 10 26.67 -21.79 -17.93
N TRP A 11 25.66 -22.49 -18.46
CA TRP A 11 24.52 -21.87 -19.14
C TRP A 11 23.63 -21.07 -18.19
N LEU A 12 23.33 -21.60 -16.99
CA LEU A 12 22.58 -20.90 -15.93
C LEU A 12 23.29 -19.61 -15.49
N TRP A 13 24.59 -19.67 -15.24
CA TRP A 13 25.38 -18.50 -14.82
C TRP A 13 25.50 -17.42 -15.91
N GLN A 14 25.34 -17.78 -17.19
CA GLN A 14 25.34 -16.83 -18.30
C GLN A 14 23.99 -16.13 -18.52
N HIS A 15 22.87 -16.75 -18.11
CA HIS A 15 21.52 -16.23 -18.37
C HIS A 15 20.76 -15.78 -17.11
N LEU A 16 21.22 -16.16 -15.93
CA LEU A 16 20.67 -15.66 -14.68
C LEU A 16 21.13 -14.21 -14.50
N THR A 17 20.25 -13.27 -14.78
CA THR A 17 20.49 -11.86 -14.45
C THR A 17 19.96 -11.59 -13.03
N PRO A 18 20.41 -10.53 -12.33
CA PRO A 18 19.87 -10.17 -11.03
C PRO A 18 18.33 -10.07 -11.01
N GLN A 19 17.75 -9.59 -12.12
CA GLN A 19 16.31 -9.49 -12.30
C GLN A 19 15.63 -10.86 -12.32
N ILE A 20 16.16 -11.80 -13.12
CA ILE A 20 15.61 -13.16 -13.21
C ILE A 20 15.80 -13.91 -11.89
N PHE A 21 16.95 -13.72 -11.23
CA PHE A 21 17.19 -14.27 -9.90
C PHE A 21 16.13 -13.82 -8.90
N ALA A 22 15.88 -12.50 -8.81
CA ALA A 22 14.86 -11.97 -7.90
C ALA A 22 13.46 -12.53 -8.22
N VAL A 23 13.09 -12.58 -9.49
CA VAL A 23 11.80 -13.14 -9.94
C VAL A 23 11.64 -14.59 -9.54
N ILE A 24 12.65 -15.43 -9.77
CA ILE A 24 12.59 -16.86 -9.42
C ILE A 24 12.46 -17.02 -7.90
N CYS A 25 13.24 -16.28 -7.11
CA CYS A 25 13.16 -16.35 -5.66
C CYS A 25 11.80 -15.90 -5.12
N VAL A 26 11.30 -14.74 -5.57
CA VAL A 26 9.96 -14.24 -5.19
C VAL A 26 8.90 -15.26 -5.59
N PHE A 27 8.96 -15.80 -6.81
CA PHE A 27 8.01 -16.82 -7.27
C PHE A 27 8.00 -18.05 -6.34
N ILE A 28 9.16 -18.63 -6.05
CA ILE A 28 9.25 -19.82 -5.20
C ILE A 28 8.73 -19.54 -3.79
N ILE A 29 9.18 -18.45 -3.16
CA ILE A 29 8.79 -18.09 -1.79
C ILE A 29 7.27 -17.87 -1.71
N THR A 30 6.71 -17.07 -2.62
CA THR A 30 5.28 -16.75 -2.62
C THR A 30 4.42 -17.95 -3.00
N ILE A 31 4.88 -18.83 -3.89
CA ILE A 31 4.17 -20.08 -4.21
C ILE A 31 4.09 -20.98 -2.97
N ILE A 32 5.21 -21.15 -2.25
CA ILE A 32 5.23 -21.95 -1.02
C ILE A 32 4.29 -21.33 0.03
N ALA A 33 4.34 -20.01 0.21
CA ALA A 33 3.50 -19.33 1.20
C ALA A 33 1.99 -19.44 0.90
N LEU A 34 1.59 -19.18 -0.34
CA LEU A 34 0.18 -18.95 -0.68
C LEU A 34 -0.53 -20.21 -1.21
N PHE A 35 0.20 -21.18 -1.75
CA PHE A 35 -0.38 -22.31 -2.49
C PHE A 35 0.02 -23.69 -1.96
N VAL A 36 0.87 -23.76 -0.92
CA VAL A 36 1.23 -25.02 -0.25
C VAL A 36 0.68 -25.00 1.18
N PRO A 37 -0.01 -26.06 1.66
CA PRO A 37 -0.50 -26.12 3.03
C PRO A 37 0.63 -26.03 4.07
N PRO A 38 0.42 -25.35 5.22
CA PRO A 38 -0.77 -24.57 5.57
C PRO A 38 -0.84 -23.27 4.74
N TYR A 39 -1.98 -23.04 4.08
CA TYR A 39 -2.14 -21.86 3.22
C TYR A 39 -2.14 -20.59 4.05
N ILE A 40 -1.41 -19.59 3.58
CA ILE A 40 -1.29 -18.30 4.22
C ILE A 40 -2.18 -17.30 3.48
N GLY A 41 -3.01 -16.58 4.24
CA GLY A 41 -3.81 -15.45 3.75
C GLY A 41 -4.04 -14.42 4.85
N MET A 42 -4.92 -13.45 4.61
CA MET A 42 -5.34 -12.50 5.66
C MET A 42 -6.78 -12.81 6.10
N ALA A 43 -7.01 -12.81 7.40
CA ALA A 43 -8.36 -12.86 7.97
C ALA A 43 -9.17 -11.60 7.61
N ASP A 44 -10.50 -11.73 7.62
CA ASP A 44 -11.41 -10.61 7.39
C ASP A 44 -11.52 -9.75 8.66
N ASN A 45 -11.22 -8.45 8.56
CA ASN A 45 -11.40 -7.48 9.66
C ASN A 45 -12.82 -6.86 9.70
N GLY A 46 -13.77 -7.41 8.94
CA GLY A 46 -15.12 -6.88 8.75
C GLY A 46 -15.29 -6.07 7.47
N ASP A 47 -14.21 -5.80 6.72
CA ASP A 47 -14.27 -5.05 5.47
C ASP A 47 -14.55 -5.90 4.23
N PHE A 48 -14.46 -7.23 4.28
CA PHE A 48 -14.58 -8.03 3.07
C PHE A 48 -15.99 -7.99 2.46
N PHE A 49 -17.03 -7.87 3.30
CA PHE A 49 -18.42 -7.93 2.87
C PHE A 49 -18.72 -7.03 1.66
N ARG A 50 -18.24 -5.78 1.73
CA ARG A 50 -18.47 -4.78 0.69
C ARG A 50 -17.75 -5.10 -0.63
N ILE A 51 -16.66 -5.86 -0.57
CA ILE A 51 -15.86 -6.25 -1.73
C ILE A 51 -16.40 -7.55 -2.34
N PHE A 52 -16.63 -8.60 -1.54
CA PHE A 52 -17.09 -9.87 -2.09
C PHE A 52 -18.55 -9.76 -2.57
N SER A 53 -19.43 -9.03 -1.87
CA SER A 53 -20.85 -8.90 -2.27
C SER A 53 -20.98 -8.15 -3.59
N SER A 54 -20.26 -7.04 -3.75
CA SER A 54 -20.23 -6.27 -5.00
C SER A 54 -19.68 -7.06 -6.19
N ASN A 55 -18.93 -8.13 -5.92
CA ASN A 55 -18.36 -9.03 -6.94
C ASN A 55 -19.17 -10.32 -7.15
N GLY A 56 -20.39 -10.41 -6.60
CA GLY A 56 -21.27 -11.57 -6.79
C GLY A 56 -20.89 -12.78 -5.95
N LEU A 57 -20.28 -12.55 -4.79
CA LEU A 57 -19.87 -13.58 -3.85
C LEU A 57 -20.59 -13.44 -2.52
N PHE A 58 -20.62 -14.52 -1.76
CA PHE A 58 -21.18 -14.54 -0.41
C PHE A 58 -20.41 -15.50 0.49
N VAL A 59 -20.61 -15.36 1.79
CA VAL A 59 -20.06 -16.27 2.78
C VAL A 59 -20.88 -17.54 2.83
N ASN A 60 -20.25 -18.69 2.56
CA ASN A 60 -20.90 -20.01 2.59
C ASN A 60 -20.73 -20.75 3.93
N ASN A 61 -20.26 -20.06 4.98
CA ASN A 61 -19.99 -20.63 6.30
C ASN A 61 -20.86 -19.97 7.38
N THR A 62 -21.66 -20.77 8.07
CA THR A 62 -22.58 -20.29 9.13
C THR A 62 -21.87 -19.74 10.37
N ASN A 63 -20.60 -20.06 10.56
CA ASN A 63 -19.78 -19.60 11.69
C ASN A 63 -18.77 -18.52 11.29
N TYR A 64 -18.96 -17.84 10.16
CA TYR A 64 -18.01 -16.87 9.64
C TYR A 64 -17.70 -15.72 10.60
N ASP A 65 -18.70 -15.23 11.34
CA ASP A 65 -18.51 -14.18 12.34
C ASP A 65 -17.51 -14.58 13.43
N ALA A 66 -17.44 -15.88 13.77
CA ALA A 66 -16.47 -16.41 14.72
C ALA A 66 -15.06 -16.59 14.13
N LEU A 67 -14.90 -16.44 12.82
CA LEU A 67 -13.61 -16.51 12.11
C LEU A 67 -13.04 -15.13 11.81
N GLN A 68 -13.88 -14.09 11.77
CA GLN A 68 -13.45 -12.71 11.57
C GLN A 68 -12.33 -12.35 12.54
N PHE A 69 -11.39 -11.55 12.05
CA PHE A 69 -10.12 -11.18 12.66
C PHE A 69 -9.15 -12.36 12.86
N GLY A 70 -9.58 -13.50 13.37
CA GLY A 70 -8.63 -14.51 13.85
C GLY A 70 -8.21 -15.60 12.88
N HIS A 71 -8.99 -15.91 11.83
CA HIS A 71 -8.69 -17.02 10.92
C HIS A 71 -8.90 -16.64 9.45
N PHE A 72 -7.98 -17.10 8.61
CA PHE A 72 -8.07 -16.96 7.16
C PHE A 72 -9.18 -17.87 6.60
N VAL A 73 -10.00 -17.31 5.71
CA VAL A 73 -11.05 -18.02 4.97
C VAL A 73 -10.69 -18.00 3.49
N LYS A 74 -10.48 -19.18 2.90
CA LYS A 74 -10.10 -19.31 1.49
C LYS A 74 -11.28 -19.39 0.51
N GLU A 75 -12.43 -19.86 0.97
CA GLU A 75 -13.55 -20.25 0.13
C GLU A 75 -14.78 -19.38 0.37
N PHE A 76 -15.41 -18.95 -0.72
CA PHE A 76 -16.62 -18.13 -0.74
C PHE A 76 -17.61 -18.72 -1.74
N GLY A 77 -18.92 -18.56 -1.50
CA GLY A 77 -19.96 -18.95 -2.45
C GLY A 77 -20.07 -17.96 -3.60
N ILE A 78 -20.43 -18.45 -4.78
CA ILE A 78 -20.74 -17.63 -5.96
C ILE A 78 -22.26 -17.55 -6.12
N TYR A 79 -22.83 -16.34 -6.14
CA TYR A 79 -24.26 -16.15 -6.38
C TYR A 79 -24.66 -16.74 -7.75
N GLN A 80 -25.67 -17.62 -7.74
CA GLN A 80 -26.25 -18.22 -8.94
C GLN A 80 -27.44 -17.43 -9.50
N TYR A 81 -27.97 -16.52 -8.69
CA TYR A 81 -29.13 -15.68 -8.98
C TYR A 81 -28.80 -14.21 -8.68
N PHE A 82 -29.76 -13.33 -8.94
CA PHE A 82 -29.61 -11.89 -8.71
C PHE A 82 -29.19 -11.59 -7.25
N ASN A 83 -28.15 -10.76 -7.09
CA ASN A 83 -27.70 -10.31 -5.78
C ASN A 83 -28.47 -9.04 -5.38
N GLU A 84 -29.37 -9.17 -4.42
CA GLU A 84 -30.14 -8.06 -3.84
C GLU A 84 -29.30 -7.17 -2.89
N ASN A 85 -28.15 -7.67 -2.41
CA ASN A 85 -27.26 -6.98 -1.48
C ASN A 85 -26.06 -6.31 -2.17
N GLN A 86 -26.20 -5.88 -3.42
CA GLN A 86 -25.13 -5.20 -4.14
C GLN A 86 -24.82 -3.84 -3.50
N VAL A 87 -23.68 -3.76 -2.81
CA VAL A 87 -23.11 -2.50 -2.35
C VAL A 87 -22.38 -1.86 -3.53
N ALA A 88 -22.79 -0.66 -3.95
CA ALA A 88 -22.19 0.06 -5.06
C ALA A 88 -20.82 0.67 -4.63
N ILE A 89 -19.77 -0.16 -4.60
CA ILE A 89 -18.39 0.29 -4.43
C ILE A 89 -17.63 0.12 -5.72
N TYR A 90 -17.16 1.25 -6.26
CA TYR A 90 -16.29 1.27 -7.43
C TYR A 90 -14.85 1.12 -6.98
N SER A 91 -14.24 -0.03 -7.32
CA SER A 91 -12.81 -0.28 -7.10
C SER A 91 -12.22 -0.97 -8.32
N SER A 92 -11.01 -0.56 -8.72
CA SER A 92 -10.23 -1.27 -9.74
C SER A 92 -9.93 -2.71 -9.33
N GLN A 93 -9.87 -3.02 -8.02
CA GLN A 93 -9.68 -4.37 -7.51
C GLN A 93 -10.77 -5.32 -7.99
N SER A 94 -12.01 -4.85 -8.13
CA SER A 94 -13.13 -5.66 -8.63
C SER A 94 -12.85 -6.24 -10.02
N ILE A 95 -12.12 -5.52 -10.89
CA ILE A 95 -11.72 -6.06 -12.20
C ILE A 95 -10.86 -7.31 -12.03
N PHE A 96 -9.90 -7.28 -11.11
CA PHE A 96 -9.02 -8.41 -10.84
C PHE A 96 -9.77 -9.56 -10.15
N ILE A 97 -10.74 -9.26 -9.27
CA ILE A 97 -11.61 -10.27 -8.67
C ILE A 97 -12.47 -10.96 -9.74
N GLN A 98 -13.04 -10.20 -10.68
CA GLN A 98 -13.83 -10.78 -11.78
C GLN A 98 -12.99 -11.65 -12.72
N ILE A 99 -11.74 -11.26 -13.00
CA ILE A 99 -10.80 -12.10 -13.76
C ILE A 99 -10.48 -13.38 -12.97
N ALA A 100 -10.20 -13.26 -11.67
CA ALA A 100 -9.96 -14.42 -10.81
C ALA A 100 -11.19 -15.35 -10.76
N LEU A 101 -12.40 -14.79 -10.71
CA LEU A 101 -13.65 -15.54 -10.77
C LEU A 101 -13.82 -16.28 -12.10
N LEU A 102 -13.50 -15.63 -13.22
CA LEU A 102 -13.53 -16.28 -14.53
C LEU A 102 -12.57 -17.47 -14.56
N LEU A 103 -11.34 -17.30 -14.08
CA LEU A 103 -10.34 -18.37 -14.01
C LEU A 103 -10.78 -19.50 -13.07
N ASN A 104 -11.35 -19.16 -11.92
CA ASN A 104 -11.91 -20.11 -10.96
C ASN A 104 -13.04 -20.95 -11.59
N LYS A 105 -13.97 -20.31 -12.31
CA LYS A 105 -15.07 -20.97 -13.03
C LYS A 105 -14.56 -21.88 -14.15
N LEU A 106 -13.47 -21.51 -14.81
CA LEU A 106 -12.88 -22.28 -15.91
C LEU A 106 -12.12 -23.51 -15.42
N PHE A 107 -11.39 -23.40 -14.30
CA PHE A 107 -10.43 -24.42 -13.87
C PHE A 107 -10.83 -25.20 -12.61
N TRP A 108 -11.82 -24.75 -11.83
CA TRP A 108 -12.13 -25.36 -10.53
C TRP A 108 -13.62 -25.52 -10.23
N SER A 109 -14.37 -24.43 -10.04
CA SER A 109 -15.78 -24.51 -9.63
C SER A 109 -16.60 -23.31 -10.10
N THR A 110 -17.85 -23.57 -10.47
CA THR A 110 -18.83 -22.55 -10.84
C THR A 110 -19.66 -22.03 -9.67
N THR A 111 -19.61 -22.71 -8.52
CA THR A 111 -20.41 -22.41 -7.32
C THR A 111 -19.59 -21.94 -6.14
N ILE A 112 -18.30 -22.28 -6.09
CA ILE A 112 -17.37 -21.91 -5.01
C ILE A 112 -16.20 -21.14 -5.62
N PHE A 113 -15.88 -19.99 -5.05
CA PHE A 113 -14.71 -19.20 -5.37
C PHE A 113 -13.61 -19.44 -4.34
N ASP A 114 -12.42 -19.78 -4.83
CA ASP A 114 -11.20 -19.83 -4.02
C ASP A 114 -10.38 -18.57 -4.22
N VAL A 115 -10.15 -17.84 -3.13
CA VAL A 115 -9.41 -16.57 -3.14
C VAL A 115 -7.96 -16.74 -3.63
N ARG A 116 -7.40 -17.96 -3.63
CA ARG A 116 -6.07 -18.23 -4.18
C ARG A 116 -5.97 -17.99 -5.68
N PHE A 117 -7.08 -18.02 -6.42
CA PHE A 117 -7.08 -17.56 -7.83
C PHE A 117 -6.75 -16.07 -7.94
N LEU A 118 -7.27 -15.25 -7.03
CA LEU A 118 -6.89 -13.84 -6.93
C LEU A 118 -5.43 -13.71 -6.50
N GLY A 119 -4.99 -14.53 -5.55
CA GLY A 119 -3.60 -14.60 -5.13
C GLY A 119 -2.64 -14.91 -6.29
N GLY A 120 -3.04 -15.81 -7.18
CA GLY A 120 -2.26 -16.21 -8.36
C GLY A 120 -2.16 -15.09 -9.38
N LEU A 121 -3.25 -14.36 -9.59
CA LEU A 121 -3.28 -13.18 -10.45
C LEU A 121 -2.39 -12.06 -9.89
N GLN A 122 -2.45 -11.79 -8.58
CA GLN A 122 -1.58 -10.81 -7.95
C GLN A 122 -0.10 -11.23 -8.00
N LEU A 123 0.22 -12.51 -7.81
CA LEU A 123 1.58 -13.02 -8.00
C LEU A 123 2.05 -12.82 -9.46
N ALA A 124 1.22 -13.14 -10.45
CA ALA A 124 1.54 -12.93 -11.86
C ALA A 124 1.82 -11.45 -12.19
N LEU A 125 1.18 -10.52 -11.50
CA LEU A 125 1.45 -9.08 -11.62
C LEU A 125 2.68 -8.63 -10.82
N LEU A 126 2.98 -9.26 -9.68
CA LEU A 126 4.14 -8.96 -8.85
C LEU A 126 5.46 -9.30 -9.56
N LEU A 127 5.54 -10.45 -10.24
CA LEU A 127 6.79 -10.90 -10.88
C LEU A 127 7.37 -9.89 -11.89
N PRO A 128 6.60 -9.35 -12.87
CA PRO A 128 7.10 -8.31 -13.75
C PRO A 128 7.43 -6.99 -13.01
N ALA A 129 6.70 -6.65 -11.94
CA ALA A 129 7.01 -5.47 -11.12
C ALA A 129 8.40 -5.60 -10.47
N ILE A 130 8.70 -6.77 -9.88
CA ILE A 130 10.02 -7.08 -9.30
C ILE A 130 11.10 -7.06 -10.37
N TYR A 131 10.85 -7.66 -11.54
CA TYR A 131 11.79 -7.63 -12.66
C TYR A 131 12.17 -6.19 -13.05
N LEU A 132 11.17 -5.33 -13.25
CA LEU A 132 11.38 -3.94 -13.67
C LEU A 132 12.04 -3.11 -12.57
N LEU A 133 11.66 -3.31 -11.31
CA LEU A 133 12.25 -2.63 -10.17
C LEU A 133 13.75 -2.95 -10.05
N VAL A 134 14.11 -4.24 -10.05
CA VAL A 134 15.52 -4.65 -10.02
C VAL A 134 16.24 -4.16 -11.27
N ALA A 135 15.60 -4.22 -12.45
CA ALA A 135 16.19 -3.69 -13.68
C ALA A 135 16.54 -2.19 -13.60
N GLY A 136 15.75 -1.40 -12.88
CA GLY A 136 15.99 0.03 -12.64
C GLY A 136 17.06 0.28 -11.57
N LEU A 137 17.02 -0.46 -10.46
CA LEU A 137 17.97 -0.33 -9.36
C LEU A 137 19.39 -0.78 -9.74
N THR A 138 19.52 -1.85 -10.53
CA THR A 138 20.82 -2.44 -10.87
C THR A 138 21.33 -2.02 -12.25
N ALA A 139 20.72 -1.02 -12.90
CA ALA A 139 21.05 -0.64 -14.28
C ALA A 139 22.53 -0.25 -14.48
N LYS A 140 23.18 0.27 -13.43
CA LYS A 140 24.60 0.68 -13.43
C LYS A 140 25.53 -0.30 -12.73
N MET A 141 25.00 -1.38 -12.16
CA MET A 141 25.75 -2.42 -11.47
C MET A 141 25.98 -3.58 -12.42
N LYS A 142 27.19 -4.15 -12.45
CA LYS A 142 27.38 -5.45 -13.11
C LYS A 142 27.59 -6.49 -12.00
N GLY A 143 28.04 -7.69 -12.35
CA GLY A 143 28.52 -8.67 -11.37
C GLY A 143 27.68 -8.90 -10.11
N TRP A 144 28.36 -9.06 -8.98
CA TRP A 144 27.79 -9.46 -7.69
C TRP A 144 26.93 -8.38 -6.98
N PRO A 145 27.20 -7.06 -7.10
CA PRO A 145 26.39 -6.02 -6.46
C PRO A 145 24.94 -6.02 -6.94
N GLY A 146 24.72 -6.30 -8.22
CA GLY A 146 23.37 -6.47 -8.74
C GLY A 146 22.60 -7.58 -8.02
N TYR A 147 23.26 -8.71 -7.74
CA TYR A 147 22.66 -9.81 -6.97
C TYR A 147 22.40 -9.46 -5.50
N VAL A 148 23.22 -8.60 -4.90
CA VAL A 148 22.96 -8.11 -3.54
C VAL A 148 21.70 -7.27 -3.50
N VAL A 149 21.54 -6.32 -4.43
CA VAL A 149 20.30 -5.51 -4.53
C VAL A 149 19.09 -6.39 -4.87
N ALA A 150 19.26 -7.38 -5.74
CA ALA A 150 18.22 -8.35 -6.03
C ALA A 150 17.82 -9.18 -4.80
N ALA A 151 18.79 -9.67 -4.02
CA ALA A 151 18.54 -10.40 -2.78
C ALA A 151 17.87 -9.52 -1.72
N LEU A 152 18.25 -8.24 -1.59
CA LEU A 152 17.56 -7.29 -0.73
C LEU A 152 16.12 -7.04 -1.18
N THR A 153 15.90 -6.95 -2.50
CA THR A 153 14.54 -6.81 -3.07
C THR A 153 13.67 -8.03 -2.73
N VAL A 154 14.22 -9.24 -2.85
CA VAL A 154 13.55 -10.49 -2.44
C VAL A 154 13.27 -10.46 -0.94
N PHE A 155 14.26 -10.12 -0.12
CA PHE A 155 14.13 -10.10 1.34
C PHE A 155 13.00 -9.17 1.82
N ILE A 156 12.79 -8.05 1.13
CA ILE A 156 11.75 -7.07 1.46
C ILE A 156 10.39 -7.47 0.87
N PHE A 157 10.31 -7.73 -0.44
CA PHE A 157 9.03 -7.86 -1.15
C PHE A 157 8.53 -9.28 -1.38
N ALA A 158 9.35 -10.30 -1.08
CA ALA A 158 8.85 -11.66 -0.87
C ALA A 158 8.44 -11.92 0.59
N ASP A 159 8.57 -10.92 1.48
CA ASP A 159 8.16 -11.05 2.87
C ASP A 159 6.67 -11.40 2.97
N THR A 160 6.37 -12.46 3.71
CA THR A 160 5.01 -13.00 3.75
C THR A 160 4.00 -12.04 4.39
N ALA A 161 4.46 -11.06 5.18
CA ALA A 161 3.59 -10.00 5.66
C ALA A 161 2.96 -9.21 4.51
N TYR A 162 3.67 -9.03 3.40
CA TYR A 162 3.13 -8.44 2.19
C TYR A 162 2.32 -9.43 1.36
N THR A 163 2.88 -10.61 1.07
CA THR A 163 2.25 -11.53 0.12
C THR A 163 0.99 -12.19 0.68
N ALA A 164 0.82 -12.28 2.01
CA ALA A 164 -0.41 -12.79 2.62
C ALA A 164 -1.67 -12.02 2.18
N TYR A 165 -1.55 -10.72 1.89
CA TYR A 165 -2.64 -9.91 1.36
C TYR A 165 -3.14 -10.38 -0.02
N PHE A 166 -2.36 -11.15 -0.77
CA PHE A 166 -2.78 -11.63 -2.09
C PHE A 166 -3.89 -12.68 -1.98
N ASN A 167 -3.88 -13.47 -0.90
CA ASN A 167 -4.94 -14.39 -0.52
C ASN A 167 -5.95 -13.69 0.39
N SER A 168 -6.52 -12.57 -0.08
CA SER A 168 -7.53 -11.81 0.65
C SER A 168 -8.29 -10.85 -0.26
N PHE A 169 -9.41 -10.28 0.22
CA PHE A 169 -10.13 -9.23 -0.51
C PHE A 169 -9.64 -7.81 -0.20
N PHE A 170 -8.52 -7.66 0.51
CA PHE A 170 -7.85 -6.38 0.71
C PHE A 170 -7.20 -5.86 -0.58
N SER A 171 -7.31 -4.56 -0.84
CA SER A 171 -6.68 -3.92 -2.01
C SER A 171 -5.20 -3.67 -1.82
N GLU A 172 -4.71 -3.79 -0.59
CA GLU A 172 -3.35 -3.55 -0.14
C GLU A 172 -2.32 -4.35 -0.98
N GLY A 173 -2.60 -5.61 -1.32
CA GLY A 173 -1.74 -6.40 -2.21
C GLY A 173 -1.59 -5.80 -3.61
N LEU A 174 -2.69 -5.31 -4.19
CA LEU A 174 -2.69 -4.62 -5.49
C LEU A 174 -1.97 -3.25 -5.40
N ILE A 175 -2.20 -2.51 -4.30
CA ILE A 175 -1.56 -1.21 -4.04
C ILE A 175 -0.03 -1.37 -3.97
N LEU A 176 0.48 -2.40 -3.29
CA LEU A 176 1.90 -2.75 -3.28
C LEU A 176 2.43 -2.89 -4.71
N ILE A 177 1.82 -3.77 -5.50
CA ILE A 177 2.29 -4.08 -6.86
C ILE A 177 2.29 -2.83 -7.73
N MET A 178 1.24 -2.00 -7.66
CA MET A 178 1.17 -0.77 -8.45
C MET A 178 2.21 0.27 -8.03
N MET A 179 2.49 0.41 -6.73
CA MET A 179 3.55 1.31 -6.25
C MET A 179 4.94 0.83 -6.68
N LEU A 180 5.18 -0.49 -6.75
CA LEU A 180 6.41 -1.05 -7.34
C LEU A 180 6.53 -0.69 -8.82
N TYR A 181 5.45 -0.78 -9.60
CA TYR A 181 5.44 -0.38 -11.02
C TYR A 181 5.70 1.11 -11.22
N ILE A 182 5.08 1.98 -10.42
CA ILE A 182 5.32 3.43 -10.47
C ILE A 182 6.80 3.71 -10.18
N SER A 183 7.33 3.13 -9.11
CA SER A 183 8.73 3.30 -8.72
C SER A 183 9.70 2.78 -9.78
N ALA A 184 9.44 1.60 -10.33
CA ALA A 184 10.20 1.05 -11.44
C ALA A 184 10.13 1.94 -12.68
N GLY A 185 8.96 2.49 -13.01
CA GLY A 185 8.77 3.41 -14.13
C GLY A 185 9.64 4.67 -14.01
N PHE A 186 9.63 5.32 -12.84
CA PHE A 186 10.49 6.48 -12.57
C PHE A 186 11.98 6.12 -12.61
N LEU A 187 12.38 5.00 -12.00
CA LEU A 187 13.77 4.52 -12.06
C LEU A 187 14.21 4.24 -13.50
N LEU A 188 13.37 3.58 -14.31
CA LEU A 188 13.71 3.22 -15.69
C LEU A 188 13.72 4.44 -16.63
N LEU A 189 12.90 5.46 -16.37
CA LEU A 189 13.00 6.78 -17.00
C LEU A 189 14.30 7.50 -16.63
N TYR A 190 14.66 7.49 -15.34
CA TYR A 190 15.92 8.05 -14.84
C TYR A 190 17.13 7.38 -15.51
N GLN A 191 17.13 6.05 -15.59
CA GLN A 191 18.22 5.27 -16.19
C GLN A 191 18.21 5.31 -17.74
N HIS A 192 17.13 5.77 -18.37
CA HIS A 192 16.92 5.71 -19.83
C HIS A 192 17.15 4.31 -20.42
N LYS A 193 16.64 3.28 -19.73
CA LYS A 193 16.85 1.88 -20.12
C LYS A 193 15.83 1.38 -21.14
N TYR A 194 14.59 1.87 -21.04
CA TYR A 194 13.48 1.51 -21.92
C TYR A 194 12.92 2.75 -22.61
N ASN A 195 11.99 2.54 -23.54
CA ASN A 195 11.29 3.62 -24.23
C ASN A 195 10.52 4.50 -23.23
N ASP A 196 10.79 5.82 -23.25
CA ASP A 196 10.14 6.78 -22.37
C ASP A 196 8.60 6.75 -22.44
N TYR A 197 8.01 6.53 -23.62
CA TYR A 197 6.55 6.42 -23.77
C TYR A 197 5.99 5.16 -23.11
N ALA A 198 6.74 4.05 -23.16
CA ALA A 198 6.32 2.82 -22.50
C ALA A 198 6.37 2.97 -20.98
N MET A 199 7.39 3.65 -20.44
CA MET A 199 7.48 3.94 -19.00
C MET A 199 6.42 4.93 -18.55
N LEU A 200 6.10 5.94 -19.38
CA LEU A 200 4.99 6.85 -19.12
C LEU A 200 3.65 6.10 -19.09
N GLY A 201 3.42 5.19 -20.04
CA GLY A 201 2.23 4.33 -20.06
C GLY A 201 2.16 3.40 -18.84
N LEU A 202 3.29 2.85 -18.40
CA LEU A 202 3.37 2.03 -17.19
C LEU A 202 2.99 2.83 -15.94
N ILE A 203 3.57 4.03 -15.76
CA ILE A 203 3.23 4.93 -14.65
C ILE A 203 1.76 5.31 -14.71
N PHE A 204 1.23 5.61 -15.89
CA PHE A 204 -0.17 5.98 -16.10
C PHE A 204 -1.12 4.87 -15.64
N VAL A 205 -0.97 3.66 -16.19
CA VAL A 205 -1.85 2.52 -15.87
C VAL A 205 -1.73 2.14 -14.40
N ALA A 206 -0.51 2.05 -13.87
CA ALA A 206 -0.29 1.69 -12.47
C ALA A 206 -0.87 2.74 -11.50
N SER A 207 -0.73 4.03 -11.81
CA SER A 207 -1.29 5.11 -10.99
C SER A 207 -2.81 5.08 -11.00
N LEU A 208 -3.45 4.90 -12.16
CA LEU A 208 -4.90 4.82 -12.24
C LEU A 208 -5.44 3.64 -11.44
N ILE A 209 -4.83 2.45 -11.57
CA ILE A 209 -5.24 1.27 -10.80
C ILE A 209 -5.05 1.53 -9.30
N LEU A 210 -3.91 2.08 -8.87
CA LEU A 210 -3.63 2.38 -7.46
C LEU A 210 -4.65 3.36 -6.87
N ILE A 211 -4.90 4.48 -7.55
CA ILE A 211 -5.80 5.53 -7.06
C ILE A 211 -7.23 5.03 -6.98
N THR A 212 -7.68 4.27 -7.99
CA THR A 212 -9.04 3.74 -8.04
C THR A 212 -9.23 2.44 -7.26
N ALA A 213 -8.19 1.89 -6.64
CA ALA A 213 -8.32 0.68 -5.80
C ALA A 213 -9.05 0.96 -4.48
N LYS A 214 -8.91 2.18 -3.94
CA LYS A 214 -9.50 2.60 -2.66
C LYS A 214 -9.68 4.12 -2.65
N GLN A 215 -10.81 4.64 -2.18
CA GLN A 215 -11.02 6.10 -2.16
C GLN A 215 -9.96 6.86 -1.33
N GLN A 216 -9.43 6.21 -0.29
CA GLN A 216 -8.36 6.77 0.56
C GLN A 216 -7.05 7.06 -0.21
N ASN A 217 -6.88 6.49 -1.41
CA ASN A 217 -5.71 6.74 -2.24
C ASN A 217 -5.81 8.04 -3.05
N ALA A 218 -6.95 8.74 -3.03
CA ALA A 218 -7.15 9.98 -3.80
C ALA A 218 -6.05 11.03 -3.60
N PRO A 219 -5.51 11.29 -2.39
CA PRO A 219 -4.45 12.28 -2.20
C PRO A 219 -3.13 11.91 -2.86
N ILE A 220 -2.86 10.63 -3.08
CA ILE A 220 -1.65 10.14 -3.76
C ILE A 220 -1.65 10.58 -5.23
N ALA A 221 -2.82 10.73 -5.85
CA ALA A 221 -2.95 11.26 -7.19
C ALA A 221 -2.31 12.65 -7.34
N VAL A 222 -2.49 13.50 -6.32
CA VAL A 222 -1.91 14.84 -6.27
C VAL A 222 -0.39 14.74 -6.18
N VAL A 223 0.12 13.88 -5.28
CA VAL A 223 1.57 13.65 -5.11
C VAL A 223 2.22 13.18 -6.41
N ILE A 224 1.64 12.15 -7.06
CA ILE A 224 2.16 11.61 -8.32
C ILE A 224 2.11 12.68 -9.42
N ALA A 225 1.02 13.44 -9.53
CA ALA A 225 0.87 14.46 -10.55
C ALA A 225 1.87 15.61 -10.40
N VAL A 226 2.09 16.08 -9.17
CA VAL A 226 3.05 17.16 -8.87
C VAL A 226 4.48 16.71 -9.16
N CYS A 227 4.87 15.51 -8.72
CA CYS A 227 6.20 14.97 -9.00
C CYS A 227 6.40 14.78 -10.52
N GLY A 228 5.37 14.22 -11.18
CA GLY A 228 5.32 14.00 -12.62
C GLY A 228 5.56 15.22 -13.52
N ILE A 229 5.45 16.45 -13.01
CA ILE A 229 5.76 17.69 -13.75
C ILE A 229 7.17 17.65 -14.33
N LEU A 230 8.16 17.08 -13.61
CA LEU A 230 9.54 17.04 -14.11
C LEU A 230 9.70 16.09 -15.31
N VAL A 231 8.85 15.08 -15.44
CA VAL A 231 8.83 14.14 -16.58
C VAL A 231 8.58 14.89 -17.89
N PHE A 232 7.75 15.94 -17.89
CA PHE A 232 7.50 16.78 -19.07
C PHE A 232 8.79 17.33 -19.69
N PHE A 233 9.77 17.67 -18.86
CA PHE A 233 10.99 18.36 -19.28
C PHE A 233 12.13 17.44 -19.72
N ILE A 234 11.99 16.11 -19.57
CA ILE A 234 13.06 15.17 -19.93
C ILE A 234 13.26 15.05 -21.44
N ARG A 235 12.24 15.37 -22.25
CA ARG A 235 12.34 15.45 -23.71
C ARG A 235 11.90 16.82 -24.22
N LYS A 236 12.53 17.25 -25.32
CA LYS A 236 12.11 18.46 -26.07
C LYS A 236 10.97 18.19 -27.06
N ASN A 237 10.67 16.93 -27.36
CA ASN A 237 9.62 16.55 -28.32
C ASN A 237 8.23 16.99 -27.82
N ARG A 238 7.48 17.70 -28.67
CA ARG A 238 6.13 18.20 -28.36
C ARG A 238 5.13 17.07 -28.09
N ALA A 239 5.17 15.98 -28.83
CA ALA A 239 4.26 14.83 -28.64
C ALA A 239 4.47 14.18 -27.27
N PHE A 240 5.73 14.00 -26.85
CA PHE A 240 6.04 13.47 -25.51
C PHE A 240 5.56 14.39 -24.41
N ARG A 241 5.79 15.70 -24.56
CA ARG A 241 5.33 16.72 -23.61
C ARG A 241 3.81 16.73 -23.44
N ILE A 242 3.07 16.68 -24.54
CA ILE A 242 1.60 16.58 -24.50
C ILE A 242 1.17 15.27 -23.82
N SER A 243 1.82 14.15 -24.15
CA SER A 243 1.52 12.84 -23.55
C SER A 243 1.76 12.85 -22.04
N ALA A 244 2.88 13.43 -21.58
CA ALA A 244 3.21 13.55 -20.16
C ALA A 244 2.21 14.46 -19.43
N ALA A 245 1.89 15.62 -20.00
CA ALA A 245 0.90 16.53 -19.42
C ALA A 245 -0.48 15.87 -19.30
N ALA A 246 -0.94 15.20 -20.37
CA ALA A 246 -2.20 14.47 -20.35
C ALA A 246 -2.20 13.34 -19.31
N THR A 247 -1.10 12.57 -19.22
CA THR A 247 -0.92 11.49 -18.25
C THR A 247 -1.12 11.99 -16.83
N PHE A 248 -0.38 13.02 -16.41
CA PHE A 248 -0.43 13.51 -15.03
C PHE A 248 -1.70 14.31 -14.73
N LEU A 249 -2.29 14.98 -15.74
CA LEU A 249 -3.60 15.61 -15.59
C LEU A 249 -4.70 14.56 -15.35
N VAL A 250 -4.73 13.48 -16.12
CA VAL A 250 -5.73 12.41 -15.93
C VAL A 250 -5.51 11.69 -14.60
N ILE A 251 -4.26 11.46 -14.18
CA ILE A 251 -3.95 10.94 -12.85
C ILE A 251 -4.53 11.86 -11.78
N PHE A 252 -4.25 13.16 -11.83
CA PHE A 252 -4.79 14.14 -10.89
C PHE A 252 -6.33 14.12 -10.86
N MET A 253 -6.97 14.17 -12.03
CA MET A 253 -8.42 14.13 -12.14
C MET A 253 -9.01 12.83 -11.60
N SER A 254 -8.33 11.69 -11.75
CA SER A 254 -8.79 10.43 -11.17
C SER A 254 -8.86 10.49 -9.64
N GLY A 255 -7.93 11.19 -8.98
CA GLY A 255 -7.99 11.45 -7.54
C GLY A 255 -9.17 12.32 -7.14
N VAL A 256 -9.42 13.41 -7.89
CA VAL A 256 -10.58 14.30 -7.68
C VAL A 256 -11.89 13.52 -7.81
N VAL A 257 -11.99 12.70 -8.85
CA VAL A 257 -13.17 11.86 -9.12
C VAL A 257 -13.37 10.82 -8.01
N MET A 258 -12.30 10.13 -7.58
CA MET A 258 -12.38 9.15 -6.50
C MET A 258 -12.78 9.78 -5.16
N TYR A 259 -12.34 11.01 -4.89
CA TYR A 259 -12.76 11.76 -3.72
C TYR A 259 -14.24 12.16 -3.80
N ALA A 260 -14.69 12.63 -4.97
CA ALA A 260 -16.09 13.01 -5.18
C ALA A 260 -17.06 11.82 -5.10
N PHE A 261 -16.61 10.60 -5.42
CA PHE A 261 -17.39 9.37 -5.33
C PHE A 261 -17.29 8.63 -3.99
N ILE A 262 -16.79 9.27 -2.93
CA ILE A 262 -16.89 8.71 -1.57
C ILE A 262 -18.38 8.68 -1.19
N PRO A 263 -18.98 7.49 -0.94
CA PRO A 263 -20.39 7.42 -0.55
C PRO A 263 -20.63 8.13 0.78
N GLY A 264 -21.78 8.80 0.91
CA GLY A 264 -22.12 9.59 2.09
C GLY A 264 -22.06 8.79 3.40
N GLU A 265 -22.46 7.52 3.37
CA GLU A 265 -22.35 6.61 4.52
C GLU A 265 -20.91 6.49 5.04
N PHE A 266 -19.91 6.38 4.14
CA PHE A 266 -18.50 6.35 4.54
C PHE A 266 -18.05 7.69 5.12
N VAL A 267 -18.57 8.80 4.62
CA VAL A 267 -18.31 10.12 5.20
C VAL A 267 -18.81 10.14 6.65
N THR A 268 -20.04 9.70 6.90
CA THR A 268 -20.64 9.63 8.24
C THR A 268 -19.87 8.72 9.19
N ILE A 269 -19.48 7.52 8.74
CA ILE A 269 -18.68 6.56 9.52
C ILE A 269 -17.34 7.18 9.91
N ASN A 270 -16.61 7.72 8.93
CA ASN A 270 -15.29 8.32 9.12
C ASN A 270 -15.37 9.54 10.04
N GLN A 271 -16.40 10.37 9.85
CA GLN A 271 -16.69 11.49 10.72
C GLN A 271 -16.84 11.01 12.17
N TYR A 272 -17.73 10.04 12.42
CA TYR A 272 -17.97 9.50 13.75
C TYR A 272 -16.69 9.01 14.42
N GLN A 273 -15.89 8.21 13.72
CA GLN A 273 -14.66 7.63 14.24
C GLN A 273 -13.58 8.70 14.46
N THR A 274 -13.47 9.69 13.57
CA THR A 274 -12.56 10.84 13.71
C THR A 274 -12.78 11.58 15.03
N MET A 275 -14.04 11.82 15.40
CA MET A 275 -14.35 12.49 16.66
C MET A 275 -14.18 11.57 17.86
N THR A 276 -14.87 10.42 17.86
CA THR A 276 -14.96 9.55 19.04
C THR A 276 -13.66 8.82 19.36
N ARG A 277 -12.92 8.39 18.32
CA ARG A 277 -11.65 7.65 18.42
C ARG A 277 -10.42 8.48 18.04
N GLY A 278 -10.58 9.69 17.53
CA GLY A 278 -9.50 10.64 17.31
C GLY A 278 -9.51 11.76 18.35
N VAL A 279 -10.30 12.80 18.09
CA VAL A 279 -10.32 14.05 18.86
C VAL A 279 -10.64 13.82 20.34
N LEU A 280 -11.65 13.00 20.67
CA LEU A 280 -12.10 12.84 22.06
C LEU A 280 -11.28 11.81 22.84
N LEU A 281 -10.77 10.77 22.16
CA LEU A 281 -10.16 9.61 22.80
C LEU A 281 -8.98 10.00 23.70
N ASP A 282 -8.09 10.82 23.17
CA ASP A 282 -6.88 11.27 23.87
C ASP A 282 -7.01 12.66 24.54
N SER A 283 -8.19 13.28 24.46
CA SER A 283 -8.46 14.56 25.14
C SER A 283 -8.54 14.39 26.65
N GLU A 284 -7.84 15.26 27.38
CA GLU A 284 -7.87 15.36 28.85
C GLU A 284 -9.21 15.93 29.34
N ASN A 285 -9.87 16.78 28.55
CA ASN A 285 -11.20 17.35 28.82
C ASN A 285 -12.03 17.35 27.52
N PRO A 286 -12.74 16.25 27.23
CA PRO A 286 -13.49 16.08 25.98
C PRO A 286 -14.58 17.13 25.78
N GLU A 287 -15.22 17.61 26.84
CA GLU A 287 -16.22 18.68 26.79
C GLU A 287 -15.62 19.97 26.24
N LYS A 288 -14.46 20.37 26.75
CA LYS A 288 -13.74 21.55 26.27
C LYS A 288 -13.27 21.38 24.83
N SER A 289 -12.80 20.19 24.45
CA SER A 289 -12.43 19.90 23.06
C SER A 289 -13.61 20.07 22.09
N LEU A 290 -14.82 19.65 22.50
CA LEU A 290 -16.04 19.86 21.73
C LEU A 290 -16.40 21.34 21.64
N GLU A 291 -16.30 22.09 22.74
CA GLU A 291 -16.54 23.54 22.75
C GLU A 291 -15.57 24.30 21.83
N GLU A 292 -14.27 23.95 21.84
CA GLU A 292 -13.26 24.51 20.93
C GLU A 292 -13.58 24.23 19.46
N MET A 293 -14.24 23.09 19.17
CA MET A 293 -14.74 22.73 17.84
C MET A 293 -16.14 23.28 17.52
N GLY A 294 -16.76 24.03 18.43
CA GLY A 294 -18.10 24.58 18.26
C GLY A 294 -19.22 23.53 18.34
N MET A 295 -18.99 22.41 19.02
CA MET A 295 -19.93 21.30 19.19
C MET A 295 -20.52 21.25 20.61
N ASN A 296 -21.69 20.61 20.75
CA ASN A 296 -22.30 20.38 22.06
C ASN A 296 -21.41 19.44 22.92
N SER A 297 -21.10 19.86 24.14
CA SER A 297 -20.27 19.12 25.09
C SER A 297 -20.88 17.78 25.55
N GLU A 298 -22.19 17.59 25.45
CA GLU A 298 -22.87 16.32 25.78
C GLU A 298 -22.36 15.14 24.93
N PHE A 299 -21.84 15.41 23.72
CA PHE A 299 -21.24 14.38 22.87
C PHE A 299 -19.92 13.82 23.44
N ALA A 300 -19.38 14.37 24.52
CA ALA A 300 -18.24 13.81 25.24
C ALA A 300 -18.50 12.37 25.69
N LEU A 301 -19.76 12.01 25.95
CA LEU A 301 -20.19 10.65 26.30
C LEU A 301 -19.89 9.61 25.21
N LEU A 302 -19.72 10.04 23.95
CA LEU A 302 -19.40 9.16 22.83
C LEU A 302 -17.89 8.85 22.74
N LYS A 303 -17.06 9.41 23.62
CA LYS A 303 -15.61 9.15 23.65
C LYS A 303 -15.31 7.64 23.67
N GLY A 304 -14.45 7.20 22.75
CA GLY A 304 -13.97 5.82 22.66
C GLY A 304 -14.97 4.81 22.10
N THR A 305 -16.18 5.24 21.73
CA THR A 305 -17.16 4.39 21.06
C THR A 305 -16.76 4.14 19.59
N ASN A 306 -17.30 3.08 18.98
CA ASN A 306 -17.07 2.74 17.58
C ASN A 306 -18.41 2.70 16.82
N PHE A 307 -18.42 3.15 15.57
CA PHE A 307 -19.59 3.11 14.69
C PHE A 307 -20.21 1.71 14.60
N TYR A 308 -19.38 0.66 14.56
CA TYR A 308 -19.82 -0.73 14.41
C TYR A 308 -20.05 -1.48 15.72
N GLN A 309 -19.98 -0.80 16.87
CA GLN A 309 -20.16 -1.48 18.15
C GLN A 309 -21.59 -2.05 18.28
N LYS A 310 -21.69 -3.27 18.81
CA LYS A 310 -22.96 -3.99 18.96
C LYS A 310 -23.97 -3.24 19.85
N TYR A 311 -23.47 -2.60 20.91
CA TYR A 311 -24.29 -1.86 21.87
C TYR A 311 -24.02 -0.36 21.69
N LYS A 312 -24.91 0.31 20.96
CA LYS A 312 -24.78 1.75 20.67
C LYS A 312 -25.41 2.57 21.81
N MET A 313 -24.69 3.60 22.28
CA MET A 313 -25.20 4.53 23.30
C MET A 313 -26.26 5.48 22.76
N ILE A 314 -26.16 5.80 21.46
CA ILE A 314 -27.11 6.62 20.72
C ILE A 314 -27.36 5.96 19.37
N ASP A 315 -28.56 6.14 18.84
CA ASP A 315 -28.83 5.79 17.45
C ASP A 315 -28.05 6.73 16.52
N LEU A 316 -27.15 6.15 15.72
CA LEU A 316 -26.20 6.88 14.87
C LEU A 316 -26.88 7.54 13.66
N ASP A 317 -28.09 7.08 13.33
CA ASP A 317 -28.94 7.61 12.27
C ASP A 317 -30.05 8.52 12.84
N SER A 318 -29.95 8.90 14.12
CA SER A 318 -30.92 9.79 14.75
C SER A 318 -30.85 11.22 14.21
N PRO A 319 -31.99 11.96 14.19
CA PRO A 319 -32.01 13.37 13.79
C PRO A 319 -31.08 14.27 14.62
N LEU A 320 -30.74 13.86 15.85
CA LEU A 320 -29.78 14.57 16.70
C LEU A 320 -28.37 14.50 16.09
N MET A 321 -27.93 13.30 15.70
CA MET A 321 -26.60 13.11 15.10
C MET A 321 -26.50 13.80 13.73
N GLU A 322 -27.54 13.69 12.91
CA GLU A 322 -27.58 14.32 11.58
C GLU A 322 -27.54 15.85 11.59
N LYS A 323 -28.07 16.48 12.64
CA LYS A 323 -28.14 17.95 12.74
C LYS A 323 -27.03 18.56 13.59
N GLU A 324 -26.73 17.93 14.72
CA GLU A 324 -25.89 18.51 15.77
C GLU A 324 -24.50 17.85 15.87
N PHE A 325 -24.25 16.72 15.20
CA PHE A 325 -22.96 16.05 15.26
C PHE A 325 -22.21 16.11 13.93
N TYR A 326 -22.69 15.42 12.89
CA TYR A 326 -21.96 15.27 11.62
C TYR A 326 -21.69 16.58 10.84
N PRO A 327 -22.59 17.58 10.80
CA PRO A 327 -22.34 18.81 10.05
C PRO A 327 -21.31 19.75 10.69
N ASN A 328 -21.00 19.57 11.97
CA ASN A 328 -20.24 20.56 12.75
C ASN A 328 -18.71 20.47 12.59
N TYR A 329 -18.21 19.48 11.86
CA TYR A 329 -16.79 19.37 11.57
C TYR A 329 -16.53 18.76 10.20
N ASN A 330 -15.34 19.06 9.68
CA ASN A 330 -14.81 18.47 8.48
C ASN A 330 -13.30 18.27 8.65
N PHE A 331 -12.66 17.71 7.63
CA PHE A 331 -11.22 17.46 7.62
C PHE A 331 -10.38 18.69 8.02
N VAL A 332 -10.73 19.87 7.52
CA VAL A 332 -9.99 21.12 7.80
C VAL A 332 -10.16 21.52 9.26
N THR A 333 -11.39 21.48 9.80
CA THR A 333 -11.65 21.82 11.21
C THR A 333 -10.88 20.89 12.16
N VAL A 334 -10.91 19.58 11.90
CA VAL A 334 -10.19 18.58 12.71
C VAL A 334 -8.67 18.80 12.63
N LEU A 335 -8.14 19.07 11.43
CA LEU A 335 -6.73 19.37 11.25
C LEU A 335 -6.32 20.65 12.00
N SER A 336 -7.11 21.72 11.90
CA SER A 336 -6.88 22.96 12.64
C SER A 336 -6.87 22.73 14.15
N TYR A 337 -7.84 21.98 14.67
CA TYR A 337 -7.90 21.60 16.09
C TYR A 337 -6.61 20.88 16.54
N TYR A 338 -6.12 19.91 15.75
CA TYR A 338 -4.87 19.21 16.08
C TYR A 338 -3.64 20.13 16.04
N LEU A 339 -3.59 21.10 15.11
CA LEU A 339 -2.50 22.08 15.04
C LEU A 339 -2.51 23.03 16.25
N GLU A 340 -3.68 23.38 16.76
CA GLU A 340 -3.86 24.17 17.99
C GLU A 340 -3.60 23.35 19.26
N ASN A 341 -3.69 22.02 19.17
CA ASN A 341 -3.46 21.07 20.24
C ASN A 341 -2.23 20.15 19.99
N PRO A 342 -1.00 20.72 19.91
CA PRO A 342 0.19 20.01 19.43
C PRO A 342 0.61 18.82 20.31
N LYS A 343 0.30 18.82 21.61
CA LYS A 343 0.58 17.69 22.51
C LYS A 343 -0.26 16.47 22.14
N GLN A 344 -1.55 16.68 21.86
CA GLN A 344 -2.46 15.62 21.42
C GLN A 344 -2.11 15.15 20.00
N PHE A 345 -1.86 16.08 19.09
CA PHE A 345 -1.46 15.74 17.73
C PHE A 345 -0.14 14.95 17.70
N GLY A 346 0.85 15.34 18.52
CA GLY A 346 2.11 14.61 18.65
C GLY A 346 1.93 13.16 19.13
N LYS A 347 1.02 12.90 20.07
CA LYS A 347 0.69 11.54 20.50
C LYS A 347 0.06 10.72 19.37
N MET A 348 -0.88 11.31 18.64
CA MET A 348 -1.56 10.65 17.53
C MET A 348 -0.58 10.35 16.38
N LEU A 349 0.35 11.27 16.11
CA LEU A 349 1.45 11.06 15.15
C LEU A 349 2.39 9.94 15.60
N ASP A 350 2.76 9.89 16.88
CA ASP A 350 3.59 8.81 17.43
C ASP A 350 2.88 7.45 17.34
N LEU A 351 1.58 7.41 17.64
CA LEU A 351 0.76 6.20 17.53
C LEU A 351 0.63 5.72 16.09
N SER A 352 0.41 6.65 15.15
CA SER A 352 0.39 6.32 13.72
C SER A 352 1.75 5.85 13.24
N ALA A 353 2.86 6.46 13.69
CA ALA A 353 4.21 6.02 13.36
C ALA A 353 4.51 4.60 13.87
N GLN A 354 4.09 4.27 15.11
CA GLN A 354 4.24 2.91 15.66
C GLN A 354 3.51 1.88 14.80
N ASN A 355 2.27 2.17 14.42
CA ASN A 355 1.48 1.28 13.56
C ASN A 355 1.97 1.25 12.11
N SER A 356 2.66 2.30 11.66
CA SER A 356 3.21 2.42 10.31
C SER A 356 4.41 1.51 10.03
N PHE A 357 4.96 0.81 11.03
CA PHE A 357 6.04 -0.16 10.83
C PHE A 357 5.59 -1.62 10.89
N SER A 358 4.33 -1.86 11.30
CA SER A 358 3.72 -3.18 11.20
C SER A 358 2.98 -3.29 9.88
N ILE A 359 3.31 -4.29 9.07
CA ILE A 359 2.62 -4.55 7.79
C ILE A 359 1.32 -5.32 8.04
N ARG A 360 1.29 -6.17 9.07
CA ARG A 360 0.15 -7.03 9.40
C ARG A 360 -0.55 -6.52 10.66
N PRO A 361 -1.82 -6.09 10.56
CA PRO A 361 -2.60 -5.68 11.72
C PRO A 361 -2.54 -6.71 12.85
N PHE A 362 -2.36 -6.24 14.08
CA PHE A 362 -2.19 -7.07 15.27
C PHE A 362 -3.36 -8.03 15.50
N GLU A 363 -4.55 -7.58 15.12
CA GLU A 363 -5.79 -8.32 15.32
C GLU A 363 -6.04 -9.39 14.26
N MET A 364 -5.18 -9.54 13.24
CA MET A 364 -5.42 -10.44 12.11
C MET A 364 -4.54 -11.69 12.08
N GLY A 365 -5.17 -12.86 11.98
CA GLY A 365 -4.52 -14.16 11.79
C GLY A 365 -4.27 -14.52 10.32
N ASN A 366 -3.34 -15.45 10.09
CA ASN A 366 -2.93 -15.85 8.74
C ASN A 366 -3.33 -17.26 8.30
N PHE A 367 -3.85 -18.08 9.22
CA PHE A 367 -4.08 -19.50 9.00
C PHE A 367 -5.58 -19.86 9.06
N GLU A 368 -5.96 -20.91 8.34
CA GLU A 368 -7.31 -21.47 8.42
C GLU A 368 -7.56 -22.15 9.77
N LYS A 369 -8.77 -22.04 10.31
CA LYS A 369 -9.13 -22.73 11.57
C LYS A 369 -8.90 -24.24 11.54
N ALA A 370 -9.08 -24.88 10.38
CA ALA A 370 -8.91 -26.33 10.20
C ALA A 370 -7.47 -26.82 10.43
N THR A 371 -6.48 -25.92 10.36
CA THR A 371 -5.07 -26.26 10.55
C THR A 371 -4.66 -26.36 12.03
N GLY A 372 -5.54 -26.00 12.97
CA GLY A 372 -5.30 -26.10 14.41
C GLY A 372 -4.52 -24.93 15.03
N TYR A 373 -4.14 -23.93 14.23
CA TYR A 373 -3.51 -22.70 14.71
C TYR A 373 -4.49 -21.83 15.51
N LYS A 374 -3.95 -21.10 16.50
CA LYS A 374 -4.73 -20.27 17.41
C LYS A 374 -5.36 -19.08 16.67
N PHE A 375 -6.42 -18.54 17.27
CA PHE A 375 -7.05 -17.31 16.80
C PHE A 375 -6.02 -16.17 16.78
N LYS A 376 -5.93 -15.43 15.67
CA LYS A 376 -4.96 -14.35 15.40
C LYS A 376 -3.51 -14.81 15.25
N GLU A 377 -3.26 -16.10 15.09
CA GLU A 377 -1.90 -16.60 14.90
C GLU A 377 -1.32 -16.16 13.55
N LYS A 378 -0.14 -15.56 13.61
CA LYS A 378 0.58 -14.99 12.45
C LYS A 378 1.61 -15.99 11.93
N THR A 379 1.85 -15.98 10.63
CA THR A 379 2.92 -16.79 10.03
C THR A 379 4.30 -16.22 10.32
N HIS A 380 5.29 -17.09 10.48
CA HIS A 380 6.72 -16.70 10.51
C HIS A 380 7.51 -17.20 9.30
N PHE A 381 6.82 -17.78 8.31
CA PHE A 381 7.45 -18.20 7.07
C PHE A 381 7.91 -16.96 6.29
N PHE A 382 9.22 -16.83 6.04
CA PHE A 382 9.81 -15.71 5.30
C PHE A 382 9.27 -14.33 5.76
N SER A 383 9.20 -14.07 7.07
CA SER A 383 8.75 -12.78 7.65
C SER A 383 9.85 -12.02 8.37
N ALA A 384 11.11 -12.40 8.17
CA ALA A 384 12.21 -11.85 8.96
C ALA A 384 12.37 -10.34 8.77
N TYR A 385 12.10 -9.81 7.57
CA TYR A 385 12.21 -8.37 7.32
C TYR A 385 11.12 -7.61 8.09
N SER A 386 9.87 -8.03 7.96
CA SER A 386 8.74 -7.42 8.67
C SER A 386 8.86 -7.56 10.20
N ASP A 387 9.26 -8.75 10.69
CA ASP A 387 9.43 -9.00 12.13
C ASP A 387 10.58 -8.19 12.74
N ILE A 388 11.68 -7.98 12.00
CA ILE A 388 12.79 -7.12 12.42
C ILE A 388 12.36 -5.64 12.39
N LYS A 389 11.69 -5.21 11.32
CA LYS A 389 11.19 -3.83 11.18
C LYS A 389 10.24 -3.48 12.31
N GLU A 390 9.27 -4.33 12.61
CA GLU A 390 8.31 -4.11 13.70
C GLU A 390 8.99 -3.98 15.08
N LYS A 391 10.05 -4.75 15.34
CA LYS A 391 10.77 -4.73 16.63
C LYS A 391 11.79 -3.59 16.77
N LEU A 392 12.46 -3.23 15.67
CA LEU A 392 13.57 -2.27 15.70
C LEU A 392 13.17 -0.86 15.30
N ALA A 393 12.03 -0.69 14.61
CA ALA A 393 11.63 0.63 14.15
C ALA A 393 11.29 1.55 15.33
N PRO A 394 11.79 2.80 15.35
CA PRO A 394 11.51 3.73 16.42
C PRO A 394 10.02 4.09 16.52
N ALA A 395 9.50 4.07 17.75
CA ALA A 395 8.11 4.35 18.08
C ALA A 395 7.71 5.84 18.01
N LYS A 396 8.51 6.69 17.36
CA LYS A 396 8.37 8.15 17.39
C LYS A 396 8.27 8.73 15.99
N PHE A 397 7.31 9.64 15.79
CA PHE A 397 7.12 10.34 14.52
C PHE A 397 8.32 11.21 14.14
N THR A 398 9.08 11.69 15.12
CA THR A 398 10.33 12.44 14.90
C THR A 398 11.37 11.65 14.11
N PHE A 399 11.39 10.31 14.25
CA PHE A 399 12.24 9.46 13.43
C PHE A 399 11.82 9.51 11.95
N LEU A 400 10.52 9.53 11.64
CA LEU A 400 10.02 9.65 10.27
C LEU A 400 10.41 10.99 9.65
N ILE A 401 10.35 12.07 10.42
CA ILE A 401 10.82 13.39 9.98
C ILE A 401 12.33 13.35 9.69
N LEU A 402 13.13 12.79 10.59
CA LEU A 402 14.58 12.67 10.40
C LEU A 402 14.93 11.82 9.18
N TRP A 403 14.28 10.67 9.02
CA TRP A 403 14.41 9.80 7.86
C TRP A 403 14.08 10.56 6.56
N ALA A 404 12.94 11.25 6.52
CA ALA A 404 12.52 12.03 5.36
C ALA A 404 13.56 13.13 5.04
N LEU A 405 14.01 13.89 6.03
CA LEU A 405 15.03 14.93 5.85
C LEU A 405 16.34 14.38 5.32
N VAL A 406 16.84 13.25 5.86
CA VAL A 406 18.07 12.62 5.38
C VAL A 406 17.96 12.26 3.90
N PHE A 407 16.89 11.58 3.50
CA PHE A 407 16.68 11.20 2.09
C PHE A 407 16.48 12.44 1.19
N LEU A 408 15.66 13.40 1.60
CA LEU A 408 15.43 14.62 0.83
C LEU A 408 16.71 15.45 0.65
N ILE A 409 17.54 15.58 1.68
CA ILE A 409 18.81 16.30 1.59
C ILE A 409 19.80 15.54 0.69
N CYS A 410 20.00 14.23 0.93
CA CYS A 410 20.97 13.43 0.16
C CYS A 410 20.64 13.43 -1.34
N TYR A 411 19.39 13.17 -1.71
CA TYR A 411 18.97 13.15 -3.11
C TYR A 411 18.76 14.56 -3.68
N GLY A 412 18.40 15.54 -2.84
CA GLY A 412 18.26 16.94 -3.22
C GLY A 412 19.59 17.58 -3.63
N VAL A 413 20.69 17.25 -2.95
CA VAL A 413 22.04 17.67 -3.36
C VAL A 413 22.40 17.12 -4.75
N SER A 414 22.09 15.83 -4.99
CA SER A 414 22.31 15.20 -6.31
C SER A 414 21.43 15.83 -7.40
N ALA A 415 20.15 16.12 -7.08
CA ALA A 415 19.22 16.77 -8.00
C ALA A 415 19.66 18.19 -8.33
N PHE A 416 20.10 18.98 -7.35
CA PHE A 416 20.60 20.33 -7.56
C PHE A 416 21.81 20.35 -8.50
N LYS A 417 22.72 19.39 -8.33
CA LYS A 417 23.86 19.22 -9.26
C LYS A 417 23.38 18.93 -10.69
N HIS A 418 22.48 17.97 -10.87
CA HIS A 418 21.94 17.64 -12.19
C HIS A 418 21.15 18.79 -12.82
N PHE A 419 20.42 19.55 -12.01
CA PHE A 419 19.71 20.75 -12.47
C PHE A 419 20.67 21.82 -12.98
N ARG A 420 21.78 22.10 -12.27
CA ARG A 420 22.84 23.03 -12.75
C ARG A 420 23.51 22.54 -14.03
N GLU A 421 23.65 21.24 -14.19
CA GLU A 421 24.17 20.58 -15.40
C GLU A 421 23.13 20.55 -16.55
N LYS A 422 21.92 21.10 -16.36
CA LYS A 422 20.79 21.04 -17.31
C LYS A 422 20.37 19.60 -17.65
N ASN A 423 20.68 18.64 -16.79
CA ASN A 423 20.29 17.24 -16.91
C ASN A 423 19.01 16.98 -16.10
N ILE A 424 17.85 17.38 -16.64
CA ILE A 424 16.55 17.19 -15.97
C ILE A 424 16.24 15.70 -15.72
N ARG A 425 16.66 14.80 -16.61
CA ARG A 425 16.48 13.36 -16.40
C ARG A 425 17.17 12.89 -15.11
N GLY A 426 18.32 13.48 -14.78
CA GLY A 426 19.06 13.19 -13.55
C GLY A 426 18.31 13.57 -12.27
N THR A 427 17.32 14.48 -12.33
CA THR A 427 16.53 14.90 -11.16
C THR A 427 15.37 13.96 -10.83
N LEU A 428 14.98 13.07 -11.77
CA LEU A 428 13.85 12.15 -11.58
C LEU A 428 14.02 11.20 -10.40
N LEU A 429 15.26 10.87 -10.02
CA LEU A 429 15.49 10.02 -8.84
C LEU A 429 15.09 10.73 -7.54
N PHE A 430 15.37 12.03 -7.44
CA PHE A 430 14.91 12.83 -6.30
C PHE A 430 13.39 12.99 -6.32
N ASP A 431 12.81 13.18 -7.50
CA ASP A 431 11.37 13.26 -7.68
C ASP A 431 10.65 11.98 -7.22
N LEU A 432 11.21 10.80 -7.51
CA LEU A 432 10.73 9.54 -6.97
C LEU A 432 10.81 9.49 -5.43
N ILE A 433 11.90 9.97 -4.83
CA ILE A 433 12.03 10.02 -3.36
C ILE A 433 11.00 10.96 -2.75
N VAL A 434 10.75 12.12 -3.35
CA VAL A 434 9.69 13.05 -2.94
C VAL A 434 8.31 12.39 -3.09
N LEU A 435 8.06 11.65 -4.18
CA LEU A 435 6.81 10.92 -4.39
C LEU A 435 6.58 9.87 -3.31
N LEU A 436 7.58 9.05 -3.00
CA LEU A 436 7.46 7.98 -2.00
C LEU A 436 7.23 8.56 -0.59
N ILE A 437 8.05 9.52 -0.18
CA ILE A 437 7.90 10.20 1.12
C ILE A 437 6.55 10.93 1.17
N GLY A 438 6.23 11.73 0.16
CA GLY A 438 4.99 12.49 0.09
C GLY A 438 3.75 11.59 0.15
N SER A 439 3.78 10.46 -0.55
CA SER A 439 2.69 9.47 -0.51
C SER A 439 2.54 8.83 0.87
N GLY A 440 3.66 8.49 1.52
CA GLY A 440 3.63 7.94 2.88
C GLY A 440 3.05 8.94 3.89
N PHE A 441 3.51 10.19 3.88
CA PHE A 441 3.00 11.22 4.79
C PHE A 441 1.54 11.60 4.49
N ALA A 442 1.14 11.61 3.21
CA ALA A 442 -0.25 11.83 2.84
C ALA A 442 -1.18 10.76 3.44
N VAL A 443 -0.78 9.48 3.40
CA VAL A 443 -1.53 8.38 4.01
C VAL A 443 -1.65 8.54 5.52
N ILE A 444 -0.54 8.85 6.20
CA ILE A 444 -0.56 9.07 7.66
C ILE A 444 -1.54 10.20 8.02
N LEU A 445 -1.48 11.33 7.29
CA LEU A 445 -2.33 12.49 7.55
C LEU A 445 -3.81 12.17 7.33
N VAL A 446 -4.13 11.50 6.22
CA VAL A 446 -5.50 11.10 5.88
C VAL A 446 -6.06 10.14 6.93
N THR A 447 -5.24 9.23 7.43
CA THR A 447 -5.68 8.24 8.42
C THR A 447 -5.96 8.92 9.77
N ILE A 448 -5.04 9.76 10.26
CA ILE A 448 -5.20 10.46 11.54
C ILE A 448 -6.43 11.39 11.54
N VAL A 449 -6.59 12.18 10.47
CA VAL A 449 -7.63 13.20 10.39
C VAL A 449 -8.96 12.63 9.91
N GLY A 450 -8.94 11.54 9.13
CA GLY A 450 -10.13 10.95 8.52
C GLY A 450 -10.69 9.72 9.23
N ASP A 451 -9.91 9.02 10.06
CA ASP A 451 -10.33 7.76 10.70
C ASP A 451 -9.97 7.70 12.21
N GLY A 452 -9.14 8.64 12.68
CA GLY A 452 -8.60 8.61 14.04
C GLY A 452 -7.70 7.39 14.27
N GLU A 453 -7.90 6.69 15.39
CA GLU A 453 -7.14 5.47 15.73
C GLU A 453 -7.68 4.18 15.08
N ALA A 454 -8.82 4.22 14.39
CA ALA A 454 -9.40 3.01 13.82
C ALA A 454 -8.52 2.44 12.69
N ASP A 455 -8.20 1.14 12.76
CA ASP A 455 -7.49 0.38 11.72
C ASP A 455 -6.17 0.99 11.19
N LEU A 456 -5.45 1.77 12.02
CA LEU A 456 -4.21 2.48 11.66
C LEU A 456 -3.21 1.62 10.87
N THR A 457 -2.97 0.38 11.31
CA THR A 457 -2.00 -0.52 10.66
C THR A 457 -2.36 -0.83 9.21
N LYS A 458 -3.65 -1.09 8.92
CA LYS A 458 -4.14 -1.38 7.57
C LYS A 458 -4.08 -0.13 6.70
N HIS A 459 -4.50 1.01 7.23
CA HIS A 459 -4.49 2.27 6.49
C HIS A 459 -3.07 2.78 6.20
N ASN A 460 -2.11 2.51 7.08
CA ASN A 460 -0.69 2.82 6.89
C ASN A 460 0.09 1.77 6.07
N PHE A 461 -0.58 0.81 5.43
CA PHE A 461 0.08 -0.20 4.60
C PHE A 461 0.90 0.43 3.47
N LEU A 462 0.37 1.44 2.77
CA LEU A 462 1.11 2.09 1.68
C LEU A 462 2.31 2.88 2.19
N PHE A 463 2.23 3.45 3.40
CA PHE A 463 3.39 4.07 4.02
C PHE A 463 4.54 3.06 4.15
N ASN A 464 4.27 1.84 4.63
CA ASN A 464 5.29 0.78 4.70
C ASN A 464 5.94 0.52 3.35
N VAL A 465 5.13 0.38 2.29
CA VAL A 465 5.65 0.14 0.93
C VAL A 465 6.57 1.28 0.47
N CYS A 466 6.16 2.53 0.67
CA CYS A 466 6.94 3.71 0.32
C CYS A 466 8.24 3.83 1.13
N PHE A 467 8.17 3.53 2.42
CA PHE A 467 9.33 3.49 3.32
C PHE A 467 10.34 2.43 2.85
N ASP A 468 9.87 1.21 2.63
CA ASP A 468 10.69 0.06 2.25
C ASP A 468 11.35 0.27 0.86
N LEU A 469 10.61 0.86 -0.09
CA LEU A 469 11.16 1.27 -1.40
C LEU A 469 12.27 2.31 -1.26
N THR A 470 12.07 3.31 -0.40
CA THR A 470 13.04 4.38 -0.16
C THR A 470 14.31 3.81 0.50
N ILE A 471 14.16 2.91 1.48
CA ILE A 471 15.29 2.19 2.09
C ILE A 471 16.04 1.35 1.06
N LEU A 472 15.32 0.61 0.18
CA LEU A 472 15.93 -0.18 -0.88
C LEU A 472 16.70 0.68 -1.89
N ILE A 473 16.12 1.79 -2.34
CA ILE A 473 16.77 2.75 -3.25
C ILE A 473 18.01 3.36 -2.57
N GLY A 474 17.91 3.70 -1.28
CA GLY A 474 19.02 4.17 -0.46
C GLY A 474 20.15 3.17 -0.36
N ALA A 475 19.84 1.91 -0.03
CA ALA A 475 20.81 0.82 0.06
C ALA A 475 21.52 0.56 -1.27
N ALA A 476 20.77 0.52 -2.38
CA ALA A 476 21.34 0.38 -3.72
C ALA A 476 22.27 1.55 -4.08
N SER A 477 21.85 2.79 -3.77
CA SER A 477 22.65 4.00 -4.04
C SER A 477 23.92 4.04 -3.20
N LEU A 478 23.84 3.66 -1.91
CA LEU A 478 25.00 3.56 -1.03
C LEU A 478 26.01 2.52 -1.52
N LEU A 479 25.52 1.35 -1.96
CA LEU A 479 26.36 0.31 -2.55
C LEU A 479 27.06 0.83 -3.82
N GLU A 480 26.34 1.51 -4.72
CA GLU A 480 26.93 2.12 -5.92
C GLU A 480 28.04 3.13 -5.56
N VAL A 481 27.80 4.01 -4.57
CA VAL A 481 28.78 4.98 -4.10
C VAL A 481 30.01 4.30 -3.48
N TYR A 482 29.80 3.25 -2.68
CA TYR A 482 30.88 2.47 -2.06
C TYR A 482 31.78 1.81 -3.10
N LEU A 483 31.20 1.15 -4.10
CA LEU A 483 31.93 0.51 -5.19
C LEU A 483 32.71 1.52 -6.03
N LYS A 484 32.10 2.67 -6.33
CA LYS A 484 32.76 3.76 -7.05
C LYS A 484 33.98 4.29 -6.30
N LYS A 485 33.94 4.36 -4.97
CA LYS A 485 35.10 4.74 -4.13
C LYS A 485 36.22 3.69 -4.16
N ARG A 486 35.89 2.41 -4.31
CA ARG A 486 36.87 1.31 -4.42
C ARG A 486 37.50 1.14 -5.81
N GLY A 487 37.10 1.94 -6.80
CA GLY A 487 37.57 1.80 -8.18
C GLY A 487 36.88 0.68 -8.97
N GLU A 488 35.94 -0.03 -8.34
CA GLU A 488 35.09 -1.08 -8.90
C GLU A 488 33.91 -0.46 -9.69
N ARG A 489 34.20 0.45 -10.63
CA ARG A 489 33.20 1.27 -11.35
C ARG A 489 32.17 0.47 -12.16
N ASN A 490 32.43 -0.81 -12.40
CA ASN A 490 31.60 -1.71 -13.18
C ASN A 490 31.34 -3.03 -12.43
N ALA A 491 31.63 -3.12 -11.13
CA ALA A 491 31.47 -4.38 -10.41
C ALA A 491 30.01 -4.76 -10.22
#